data_AF-A0A934E101-F1
#
_entry.id   AF-A0A934E101-F1
#
_cell.length_a   1.000
_cell.length_b   1.000
_cell.length_c   1.000
_cell.angle_alpha   90.00
_cell.angle_beta   90.00
_cell.angle_gamma   90.00
#
_symmetry.space_group_name_H-M   'P 1'
#
loop_
_entity.id
_entity.type
_entity.pdbx_description
1 polymer ?
#
loop_
_entity_poly.entity_id
_entity_poly.type
_entity_poly.pdbx_seq_one_letter_code
_entity_poly.pdbx_strand_id
1 'polypeptide(L)'
;MRRTHPESQHTQHTVRRVPRSVDRALRKLASESRRSLNDVTREALARGAGVALEQLNDDLEGFFGSWVEDAEVERALDEQPHIDAELWK
;
A
#
# COMPACT_ATOMS: atom_id res chain seq x y z
N MET A 1 -28.00 10.35 -13.92
CA MET A 1 -27.08 11.13 -13.06
C MET A 1 -25.67 10.59 -13.26
N ARG A 2 -24.78 11.34 -13.93
CA ARG A 2 -23.37 10.94 -14.10
C ARG A 2 -22.62 11.38 -12.84
N ARG A 3 -22.02 10.43 -12.10
CA ARG A 3 -21.04 10.78 -11.07
C ARG A 3 -19.81 11.31 -11.79
N THR A 4 -19.53 12.59 -11.68
CA THR A 4 -18.25 13.17 -12.07
C THR A 4 -17.22 12.72 -11.05
N HIS A 5 -16.47 11.66 -11.34
CA HIS A 5 -15.19 11.44 -10.67
C HIS A 5 -14.31 12.63 -11.05
N PRO A 6 -13.73 13.39 -10.10
CA PRO A 6 -12.68 14.32 -10.47
C PRO A 6 -11.59 13.51 -11.17
N GLU A 7 -11.22 13.87 -12.40
CA GLU A 7 -10.09 13.24 -13.06
C GLU A 7 -8.89 13.36 -12.12
N SER A 8 -8.28 12.23 -11.77
CA SER A 8 -7.08 12.19 -10.94
C SER A 8 -5.98 12.92 -11.70
N GLN A 9 -5.80 14.21 -11.41
CA GLN A 9 -4.81 15.02 -12.12
C GLN A 9 -3.42 14.57 -11.71
N HIS A 10 -2.76 13.81 -12.59
CA HIS A 10 -1.38 13.37 -12.42
C HIS A 10 -0.50 13.99 -13.49
N THR A 11 0.64 14.55 -13.08
CA THR A 11 1.68 15.04 -14.01
C THR A 11 2.83 14.04 -14.08
N GLN A 12 3.23 13.68 -15.30
CA GLN A 12 4.36 12.77 -15.51
C GLN A 12 5.65 13.57 -15.72
N HIS A 13 6.68 13.24 -14.95
CA HIS A 13 8.01 13.84 -15.07
C HIS A 13 9.07 12.78 -15.35
N THR A 14 10.03 13.11 -16.22
CA THR A 14 11.21 12.28 -16.46
C THR A 14 12.39 12.82 -15.65
N VAL A 15 12.85 12.04 -14.67
CA VAL A 15 14.07 12.38 -13.90
C VAL A 15 15.29 11.91 -14.71
N ARG A 16 16.07 12.87 -15.24
CA ARG A 16 17.24 12.58 -16.08
C ARG A 16 18.52 12.54 -15.25
N ARG A 17 19.51 11.77 -15.74
CA ARG A 17 20.88 11.70 -15.17
C ARG A 17 20.91 11.32 -13.67
N VAL A 18 20.07 10.38 -13.26
CA VAL A 18 20.07 9.86 -11.89
C VAL A 18 21.45 9.23 -11.58
N PRO A 19 22.16 9.66 -10.51
CA PRO A 19 23.42 9.05 -10.14
C PRO A 19 23.28 7.54 -9.86
N ARG A 20 24.27 6.74 -10.26
CA ARG A 20 24.23 5.27 -10.08
C ARG A 20 24.07 4.84 -8.63
N SER A 21 24.62 5.61 -7.68
CA SER A 21 24.47 5.35 -6.25
C SER A 21 23.01 5.49 -5.80
N VAL A 22 22.29 6.49 -6.33
CA VAL A 22 20.87 6.73 -6.03
C VAL A 22 19.99 5.64 -6.64
N ASP A 23 20.18 5.30 -7.91
CA ASP A 23 19.42 4.20 -8.56
C ASP A 23 19.59 2.87 -7.80
N ARG A 24 20.83 2.55 -7.39
CA ARG A 24 21.09 1.34 -6.59
C ARG A 24 20.36 1.36 -5.25
N ALA A 25 20.38 2.49 -4.55
CA ALA A 25 19.69 2.63 -3.27
C ALA A 25 18.16 2.49 -3.42
N LEU A 26 17.57 3.12 -4.44
CA LEU A 26 16.14 3.02 -4.72
C LEU A 26 15.71 1.60 -5.10
N ARG A 27 16.50 0.90 -5.93
CA ARG A 27 16.23 -0.51 -6.29
C ARG A 27 16.33 -1.45 -5.10
N LYS A 28 17.34 -1.24 -4.23
CA LYS A 28 17.47 -2.01 -2.99
C LYS A 28 16.23 -1.82 -2.12
N LEU A 29 15.81 -0.57 -1.92
CA LEU A 29 14.63 -0.24 -1.12
C LEU A 29 13.36 -0.86 -1.71
N ALA A 30 13.14 -0.74 -3.02
CA ALA A 30 12.02 -1.36 -3.72
C ALA A 30 11.97 -2.88 -3.55
N SER A 31 13.12 -3.56 -3.63
CA SER A 31 13.20 -5.01 -3.40
C SER A 31 12.88 -5.38 -1.95
N GLU A 32 13.43 -4.64 -0.97
CA GLU A 32 13.23 -4.93 0.45
C GLU A 32 11.77 -4.68 0.87
N SER A 33 11.14 -3.65 0.30
CA SER A 33 9.74 -3.30 0.59
C SER A 33 8.73 -3.99 -0.32
N ARG A 34 9.17 -4.84 -1.26
CA ARG A 34 8.31 -5.47 -2.30
C ARG A 34 7.41 -4.47 -3.06
N ARG A 35 7.89 -3.24 -3.26
CA ARG A 35 7.15 -2.18 -3.96
C ARG A 35 7.77 -1.90 -5.31
N SER A 36 7.01 -1.28 -6.20
CA SER A 36 7.56 -0.87 -7.49
C SER A 36 8.66 0.19 -7.30
N LEU A 37 9.65 0.22 -8.20
CA LEU A 37 10.67 1.27 -8.21
C LEU A 37 10.02 2.66 -8.37
N ASN A 38 8.89 2.74 -9.07
CA ASN A 38 8.16 3.98 -9.27
C ASN A 38 7.60 4.52 -7.95
N ASP A 39 6.96 3.68 -7.15
CA ASP A 39 6.35 4.10 -5.87
C ASP A 39 7.38 4.56 -4.87
N VAL A 40 8.48 3.81 -4.75
CA VAL A 40 9.60 4.20 -3.90
C VAL A 40 10.22 5.53 -4.37
N THR A 41 10.32 5.73 -5.70
CA THR A 41 10.82 6.99 -6.25
C THR A 41 9.87 8.16 -5.98
N ARG A 42 8.56 7.97 -6.16
CA ARG A 42 7.53 8.98 -5.87
C ARG A 42 7.56 9.37 -4.39
N GLU A 43 7.65 8.39 -3.49
CA GLU A 43 7.74 8.63 -2.06
C GLU A 43 9.01 9.40 -1.68
N ALA A 44 10.17 9.02 -2.23
CA ALA A 44 11.42 9.73 -1.99
C ALA A 44 11.36 11.18 -2.48
N LEU A 45 10.74 11.42 -3.64
CA LEU A 45 10.53 12.77 -4.19
C LEU A 45 9.60 13.59 -3.29
N ALA A 46 8.48 13.02 -2.85
CA ALA A 46 7.53 13.70 -1.97
C ALA A 46 8.17 14.07 -0.64
N ARG A 47 8.90 13.13 -0.03
CA ARG A 47 9.67 13.36 1.20
C ARG A 47 10.69 14.49 1.02
N GLY A 48 11.44 14.50 -0.09
CA GLY A 48 12.38 15.57 -0.42
C GLY A 48 11.73 16.94 -0.66
N ALA A 49 10.47 16.94 -1.12
CA ALA A 49 9.66 18.15 -1.31
C ALA A 49 8.89 18.59 -0.04
N GLY A 50 8.98 17.83 1.06
CA GLY A 50 8.24 18.11 2.30
C GLY A 50 6.73 17.82 2.21
N VAL A 51 6.32 16.95 1.28
CA VAL A 51 4.91 16.57 1.07
C VAL A 51 4.74 15.10 1.46
N ALA A 52 3.64 14.79 2.16
CA ALA A 52 3.22 13.41 2.40
C ALA A 52 2.39 12.91 1.21
N LEU A 53 2.74 11.76 0.66
CA LEU A 53 1.81 11.04 -0.23
C LEU A 53 0.84 10.25 0.64
N GLU A 54 -0.42 10.18 0.23
CA GLU A 54 -1.31 9.15 0.73
C GLU A 54 -0.69 7.78 0.41
N GLN A 55 -0.39 7.04 1.46
CA GLN A 55 0.23 5.73 1.35
C GLN A 55 -0.88 4.71 1.14
N LEU A 56 -1.03 4.22 -0.09
CA LEU A 56 -1.86 3.06 -0.36
C LEU A 56 -1.09 1.84 0.20
N ASN A 57 -1.59 1.25 1.29
CA ASN A 57 -1.07 -0.02 1.80
C ASN A 57 -1.71 -1.15 0.98
N ASP A 58 -0.94 -1.68 0.04
CA ASP A 58 -1.29 -2.77 -0.88
C ASP A 58 -0.57 -4.09 -0.51
N ASP A 59 0.11 -4.13 0.64
CA ASP A 59 0.90 -5.26 1.12
C ASP A 59 0.08 -6.55 1.34
N LEU A 60 -1.24 -6.41 1.56
CA LEU A 60 -2.16 -7.52 1.70
C LEU A 60 -2.80 -7.98 0.38
N GLU A 61 -2.49 -7.35 -0.76
CA GLU A 61 -3.15 -7.69 -2.03
C GLU A 61 -2.92 -9.14 -2.46
N GLY A 62 -1.74 -9.70 -2.17
CA GLY A 62 -1.40 -11.08 -2.49
C GLY A 62 -2.15 -12.14 -1.66
N PHE A 63 -2.85 -11.73 -0.59
CA PHE A 63 -3.66 -12.62 0.24
C PHE A 63 -5.12 -12.69 -0.20
N PHE A 64 -5.58 -11.77 -1.07
CA PHE A 64 -6.95 -11.83 -1.57
C PHE A 64 -7.17 -13.09 -2.41
N GLY A 65 -8.14 -13.90 -2.02
CA GLY A 65 -8.45 -15.16 -2.69
C GLY A 65 -7.49 -16.30 -2.42
N SER A 66 -6.46 -16.10 -1.57
CA SER A 66 -5.56 -17.17 -1.13
C SER A 66 -6.07 -17.90 0.12
N TRP A 67 -7.33 -17.70 0.50
CA TRP A 67 -7.91 -18.36 1.67
C TRP A 67 -7.92 -19.88 1.46
N VAL A 68 -7.46 -20.60 2.48
CA VAL A 68 -7.56 -22.05 2.55
C VAL A 68 -8.52 -22.36 3.68
N GLU A 69 -9.58 -23.11 3.37
CA GLU A 69 -10.53 -23.57 4.38
C GLU A 69 -9.79 -24.44 5.42
N ASP A 70 -9.90 -24.05 6.68
CA ASP A 70 -9.27 -24.72 7.81
C ASP A 70 -10.30 -24.90 8.93
N ALA A 71 -10.59 -26.17 9.27
CA ALA A 71 -11.62 -26.51 10.24
C ALA A 71 -11.30 -26.06 11.68
N GLU A 72 -10.04 -25.81 12.02
CA GLU A 72 -9.67 -25.21 13.32
C GLU A 72 -9.94 -23.71 13.32
N VAL A 73 -9.64 -23.04 12.21
CA VAL A 73 -9.92 -21.60 12.04
C VAL A 73 -11.42 -21.34 12.03
N GLU A 74 -12.22 -22.12 11.30
CA GLU A 74 -13.69 -21.99 11.29
C GLU A 74 -14.27 -22.19 12.68
N ARG A 75 -13.81 -23.21 13.41
CA ARG A 75 -14.23 -23.46 14.80
C ARG A 75 -13.88 -22.29 15.72
N ALA A 76 -12.67 -21.74 15.58
CA ALA A 76 -12.22 -20.59 16.38
C ALA A 76 -13.01 -19.31 16.06
N LEU A 77 -13.44 -19.12 14.80
CA LEU A 77 -14.30 -18.02 14.38
C LEU A 77 -15.72 -18.20 14.91
N ASP A 78 -16.27 -19.40 14.86
CA ASP A 78 -17.58 -19.75 15.45
C ASP A 78 -17.60 -19.58 16.97
N GLU A 79 -16.46 -19.85 17.62
CA GLU A 79 -16.22 -19.64 19.06
C GLU A 79 -16.07 -18.16 19.45
N GLN A 80 -16.17 -17.21 18.50
CA GLN A 80 -16.23 -15.76 18.80
C GLN A 80 -17.68 -15.22 18.81
N PRO A 81 -18.50 -15.48 19.86
CA PRO A 81 -19.76 -14.76 20.01
C PRO A 81 -19.58 -13.44 20.80
N HIS A 82 -20.21 -12.42 20.21
CA HIS A 82 -20.74 -11.19 20.78
C HIS A 82 -19.79 -10.03 21.13
N ILE A 83 -19.98 -8.94 20.39
CA ILE A 83 -19.60 -7.60 20.80
C ILE A 83 -20.49 -7.22 22.00
N ASP A 84 -19.88 -7.03 23.16
CA ASP A 84 -20.55 -6.41 24.30
C ASP A 84 -20.71 -4.91 24.03
N ALA A 85 -21.95 -4.49 23.79
CA ALA A 85 -22.28 -3.11 23.47
C ALA A 85 -21.98 -2.12 24.63
N GLU A 86 -21.83 -2.58 25.87
CA GLU A 86 -21.43 -1.72 26.99
C GLU A 86 -19.91 -1.45 27.01
N LEU A 87 -19.09 -2.37 26.49
CA LEU A 87 -17.63 -2.21 26.36
C LEU A 87 -17.21 -1.33 25.18
N TRP A 88 -18.15 -0.94 24.30
CA TRP A 88 -17.92 -0.11 23.10
C TRP A 88 -18.43 1.34 23.23
N LYS A 89 -18.73 1.82 24.44
CA LYS A 89 -19.08 3.22 24.73
C LYS A 89 -17.87 4.10 25.03
#